data_AF-A0A1Q5RWP8-F1
#
_entry.id   AF-A0A1Q5RWP8-F1
#
_cell.length_a   1.000
_cell.length_b   1.000
_cell.length_c   1.000
_cell.angle_alpha   90.00
_cell.angle_beta   90.00
_cell.angle_gamma   90.00
#
_symmetry.space_group_name_H-M   'P 1'
#
loop_
_entity.id
_entity.type
_entity.pdbx_description
1 polymer ?
#
loop_
_entity_poly.entity_id
_entity_poly.type
_entity_poly.pdbx_seq_one_letter_code
_entity_poly.pdbx_strand_id
1 'polypeptide(L)'
;MHRLIPPATGTKITANGRTYDPTAGAQDVPDFDANVLQANGWSFVAVSGPTATRHSATTGAYPLHAGVKYWDTTISHLLTWDGKNWRNEAGVVA
;
A
#
# COMPACT_ATOMS: atom_id res chain seq x y z
N MET A 1 -2.22 1.08 6.83
CA MET A 1 -0.84 1.29 6.35
C MET A 1 -0.93 1.47 4.85
N HIS A 2 0.04 2.15 4.26
CA HIS A 2 0.18 2.33 2.82
C HIS A 2 1.51 1.78 2.34
N ARG A 3 1.48 1.01 1.26
CA ARG A 3 2.69 0.59 0.54
C ARG A 3 3.14 1.74 -0.36
N LEU A 4 4.32 2.29 -0.09
CA LEU A 4 4.94 3.35 -0.89
C LEU A 4 6.23 2.86 -1.55
N ILE A 5 6.55 3.41 -2.72
CA ILE A 5 7.84 3.23 -3.40
C ILE A 5 8.60 4.56 -3.34
N PRO A 6 9.87 4.56 -2.90
CA PRO A 6 10.67 5.78 -2.87
C PRO A 6 11.04 6.28 -4.27
N PRO A 7 11.29 7.59 -4.43
CA PRO A 7 11.87 8.11 -5.67
C PRO A 7 13.30 7.57 -5.87
N ALA A 8 13.71 7.42 -7.12
CA ALA A 8 15.02 6.85 -7.48
C ALA A 8 16.22 7.59 -6.85
N THR A 9 16.09 8.90 -6.62
CA THR A 9 17.14 9.74 -6.03
C THR A 9 16.64 10.48 -4.79
N GLY A 10 15.96 9.77 -3.88
CA GLY A 10 15.47 10.34 -2.63
C GLY A 10 16.53 10.50 -1.54
N THR A 11 16.25 11.36 -0.57
CA THR A 11 16.96 11.41 0.72
C THR A 11 16.10 10.78 1.83
N LYS A 12 16.71 10.51 3.00
CA LYS A 12 15.97 10.05 4.18
C LYS A 12 14.96 11.10 4.62
N ILE A 13 13.76 10.66 4.97
CA ILE A 13 12.67 11.52 5.41
C ILE A 13 12.25 11.12 6.81
N THR A 14 12.14 12.09 7.71
CA THR A 14 11.57 11.87 9.03
C THR A 14 10.14 12.39 9.08
N ALA A 15 9.17 11.51 9.35
CA ALA A 15 7.77 11.85 9.54
C ALA A 15 7.27 11.26 10.87
N ASN A 16 6.65 12.11 11.71
CA ASN A 16 6.15 11.75 13.05
C ASN A 16 7.12 10.90 13.89
N GLY A 17 8.41 11.27 13.87
CA GLY A 17 9.48 10.60 14.62
C GLY A 17 10.02 9.30 14.01
N ARG A 18 9.50 8.84 12.86
CA ARG A 18 10.02 7.69 12.10
C ARG A 18 10.86 8.17 10.94
N THR A 19 12.02 7.55 10.74
CA THR A 19 12.89 7.83 9.59
C THR A 19 12.70 6.75 8.52
N TYR A 20 12.41 7.18 7.29
CA TYR A 20 12.22 6.33 6.12
C TYR A 20 13.41 6.50 5.18
N ASP A 21 14.02 5.37 4.80
CA ASP A 21 15.20 5.34 3.94
C ASP A 21 14.81 4.91 2.53
N PRO A 22 14.99 5.76 1.49
CA PRO A 22 14.66 5.38 0.12
C PRO A 22 15.50 4.21 -0.40
N THR A 23 16.69 3.95 0.17
CA THR A 23 17.51 2.80 -0.27
C THR A 23 16.95 1.45 0.18
N ALA A 24 16.01 1.43 1.13
CA ALA A 24 15.33 0.21 1.58
C ALA A 24 14.22 -0.24 0.60
N GLY A 25 13.99 0.50 -0.48
CA GLY A 25 12.97 0.17 -1.47
C GLY A 25 11.55 0.36 -0.92
N ALA A 26 10.62 -0.43 -1.43
CA ALA A 26 9.20 -0.29 -1.10
C ALA A 26 8.91 -0.59 0.38
N GLN A 27 8.18 0.29 1.04
CA GLN A 27 7.94 0.27 2.49
C GLN A 27 6.46 0.42 2.82
N ASP A 28 6.03 -0.26 3.88
CA ASP A 28 4.71 -0.10 4.47
C ASP A 28 4.78 0.97 5.55
N VAL A 29 4.04 2.06 5.34
CA VAL A 29 4.10 3.25 6.20
C VAL A 29 2.72 3.52 6.81
N PRO A 30 2.64 4.10 8.01
CA PRO A 30 1.36 4.55 8.56
C PRO A 30 0.69 5.60 7.66
N ASP A 31 -0.63 5.55 7.55
CA ASP A 31 -1.42 6.43 6.67
C ASP A 31 -1.13 7.92 6.90
N PHE A 32 -0.87 8.32 8.17
CA PHE A 32 -0.53 9.69 8.54
C PHE A 32 0.86 10.13 8.06
N ASP A 33 1.82 9.21 7.96
CA ASP A 33 3.16 9.48 7.43
C ASP A 33 3.16 9.47 5.90
N ALA A 34 2.27 8.69 5.29
CA ALA A 34 2.20 8.50 3.85
C ALA A 34 2.01 9.83 3.09
N ASN A 35 1.23 10.77 3.65
CA ASN A 35 1.03 12.08 3.04
C ASN A 35 2.33 12.89 2.98
N VAL A 36 3.15 12.84 4.03
CA VAL A 36 4.45 13.53 4.08
C VAL A 36 5.40 12.90 3.06
N LEU A 37 5.46 11.57 2.99
CA LEU A 37 6.33 10.87 2.05
C LEU A 37 5.91 11.13 0.59
N GLN A 38 4.61 11.10 0.30
CA GLN A 38 4.10 11.42 -1.04
C GLN A 38 4.42 12.86 -1.46
N ALA A 39 4.31 13.82 -0.55
CA ALA A 39 4.72 15.21 -0.81
C ALA A 39 6.22 15.36 -1.11
N ASN A 40 7.04 14.38 -0.71
CA ASN A 40 8.47 14.30 -0.98
C ASN A 40 8.80 13.29 -2.11
N GLY A 41 7.84 13.00 -2.99
CA GLY A 41 8.07 12.24 -4.22
C GLY A 41 7.96 10.72 -4.08
N TRP A 42 7.54 10.19 -2.92
CA TRP A 42 7.22 8.78 -2.81
C TRP A 42 5.91 8.47 -3.53
N SER A 43 5.85 7.33 -4.21
CA SER A 43 4.68 6.92 -4.97
C SER A 43 3.82 5.95 -4.17
N PHE A 44 2.53 6.26 -4.03
CA PHE A 44 1.55 5.36 -3.43
C PHE A 44 1.22 4.20 -4.37
N VAL A 45 1.30 2.97 -3.83
CA VAL A 45 0.99 1.75 -4.56
C VAL A 45 -0.40 1.23 -4.19
N ALA A 46 -0.63 1.01 -2.90
CA ALA A 46 -1.85 0.43 -2.37
C ALA A 46 -1.95 0.63 -0.86
N VAL A 47 -3.16 0.46 -0.32
CA VAL A 47 -3.32 0.20 1.12
C VAL A 47 -2.68 -1.15 1.44
N SER A 48 -2.04 -1.28 2.58
CA SER A 48 -1.36 -2.48 3.02
C SER A 48 -1.78 -2.97 4.40
N GLY A 49 -1.66 -4.29 4.59
CA GLY A 49 -1.92 -4.96 5.85
C GLY A 49 -2.07 -6.48 5.68
N PRO A 50 -2.32 -7.22 6.77
CA PRO A 50 -2.54 -8.65 6.72
C PRO A 50 -3.86 -9.01 6.01
N THR A 51 -3.97 -10.27 5.57
CA THR A 51 -5.18 -10.82 4.90
C THR A 51 -6.48 -10.51 5.66
N ALA A 52 -6.45 -10.58 7.00
CA ALA A 52 -7.61 -10.29 7.84
C ALA A 52 -8.13 -8.85 7.74
N THR A 53 -7.34 -7.93 7.18
CA THR A 53 -7.66 -6.50 7.04
C THR A 53 -7.88 -6.07 5.59
N ARG A 54 -7.99 -7.02 4.65
CA ARG A 54 -8.44 -6.72 3.28
C ARG A 54 -9.80 -6.02 3.34
N HIS A 55 -9.98 -5.00 2.50
CA HIS A 55 -11.25 -4.28 2.44
C HIS A 55 -12.39 -5.22 2.02
N SER A 56 -13.52 -5.10 2.68
CA SER A 56 -14.75 -5.85 2.40
C SER A 56 -15.98 -4.95 2.23
N ALA A 57 -15.91 -3.71 2.70
CA ALA A 57 -17.01 -2.76 2.66
C ALA A 57 -17.07 -2.03 1.31
N THR A 58 -18.27 -1.81 0.79
CA THR A 58 -18.51 -1.02 -0.44
C THR A 58 -18.56 0.49 -0.19
N THR A 59 -18.43 0.93 1.06
CA THR A 59 -18.42 2.33 1.50
C THR A 59 -17.30 2.57 2.52
N GLY A 60 -16.94 3.83 2.77
CA GLY A 60 -15.90 4.22 3.72
C GLY A 60 -14.67 4.86 3.07
N ALA A 61 -13.57 4.96 3.81
CA ALA A 61 -12.33 5.58 3.33
C ALA A 61 -11.68 4.80 2.17
N TYR A 62 -11.83 3.47 2.18
CA TYR A 62 -11.30 2.58 1.16
C TYR A 62 -12.40 1.62 0.67
N PRO A 63 -13.35 2.11 -0.13
CA PRO A 63 -14.47 1.31 -0.59
C PRO A 63 -14.01 0.25 -1.59
N LEU A 64 -14.57 -0.95 -1.49
CA LEU A 64 -14.24 -2.09 -2.34
C LEU A 64 -14.99 -2.01 -3.68
N HIS A 65 -14.30 -1.56 -4.71
CA HIS A 65 -14.76 -1.56 -6.10
C HIS A 65 -13.78 -2.33 -6.99
N ALA A 66 -14.22 -2.77 -8.17
CA ALA A 66 -13.34 -3.45 -9.11
C ALA A 66 -12.13 -2.57 -9.45
N GLY A 67 -10.94 -3.16 -9.45
CA GLY A 67 -9.67 -2.47 -9.67
C GLY A 67 -9.00 -1.92 -8.39
N VAL A 68 -9.66 -1.99 -7.22
CA VAL A 68 -9.02 -1.63 -5.95
C VAL A 68 -7.82 -2.53 -5.70
N LYS A 69 -6.69 -1.91 -5.33
CA LYS A 69 -5.44 -2.59 -5.03
C LYS A 69 -5.21 -2.67 -3.52
N TYR A 70 -4.63 -3.79 -3.08
CA TYR A 70 -4.26 -4.02 -1.69
C TYR A 70 -2.95 -4.80 -1.63
N TRP A 71 -1.97 -4.32 -0.88
CA TRP A 71 -0.74 -5.07 -0.61
C TRP A 71 -0.97 -5.96 0.61
N ASP A 72 -1.13 -7.26 0.37
CA ASP A 72 -1.32 -8.24 1.44
C ASP A 72 0.02 -8.67 2.02
N THR A 73 0.30 -8.26 3.25
CA THR A 73 1.57 -8.54 3.93
C THR A 73 1.67 -9.98 4.44
N THR A 74 0.56 -10.71 4.55
CA THR A 74 0.57 -12.13 4.97
C THR A 74 1.11 -13.01 3.85
N ILE A 75 0.73 -12.73 2.61
CA ILE A 75 1.17 -13.50 1.43
C ILE A 75 2.24 -12.77 0.59
N SER A 76 2.56 -11.52 0.92
CA SER A 76 3.54 -10.68 0.20
C SER A 76 3.22 -10.49 -1.29
N HIS A 77 1.93 -10.26 -1.61
CA HIS A 77 1.44 -10.05 -2.96
C HIS A 77 0.58 -8.78 -3.07
N LEU A 78 0.66 -8.11 -4.21
CA LEU A 78 -0.29 -7.09 -4.61
C LEU A 78 -1.56 -7.78 -5.14
N LEU A 79 -2.66 -7.51 -4.47
CA LEU A 79 -3.97 -8.01 -4.84
C LEU A 79 -4.77 -6.92 -5.54
N THR A 80 -5.57 -7.32 -6.53
CA THR A 80 -6.58 -6.49 -7.18
C THR A 80 -7.95 -7.14 -7.03
N TRP A 81 -8.95 -6.37 -6.60
CA TRP A 81 -10.33 -6.84 -6.54
C TRP A 81 -10.94 -6.88 -7.94
N ASP A 82 -11.45 -8.03 -8.38
CA ASP A 82 -12.08 -8.19 -9.70
C ASP A 82 -13.59 -7.85 -9.71
N GLY A 83 -14.15 -7.44 -8.57
CA GLY A 83 -15.59 -7.29 -8.38
C GLY A 83 -16.23 -8.43 -7.58
N LYS A 84 -15.52 -9.55 -7.41
CA LYS A 84 -16.00 -10.77 -6.73
C LYS A 84 -14.95 -11.45 -5.85
N ASN A 85 -13.68 -11.43 -6.23
CA ASN A 85 -12.55 -12.05 -5.54
C ASN A 85 -11.32 -11.14 -5.57
N TRP A 86 -10.46 -11.30 -4.57
CA TRP A 86 -9.12 -10.76 -4.60
C TRP A 86 -8.23 -11.67 -5.47
N ARG A 87 -7.49 -11.07 -6.41
CA ARG A 87 -6.55 -11.79 -7.28
C ARG A 87 -5.15 -11.22 -7.17
N ASN A 88 -4.14 -12.09 -7.15
CA ASN A 88 -2.75 -11.68 -7.20
C ASN A 88 -2.32 -11.28 -8.63
N GLU A 89 -1.03 -10.95 -8.81
CA GLU A 89 -0.46 -10.50 -10.08
C GLU A 89 -0.51 -11.57 -11.18
N ALA A 90 -0.64 -12.85 -10.81
CA ALA A 90 -0.80 -13.98 -11.73
C ALA A 90 -2.28 -14.27 -12.07
N GLY A 91 -3.24 -13.50 -11.53
CA GLY A 91 -4.67 -13.70 -11.73
C GLY A 91 -5.30 -14.82 -10.89
N VAL A 92 -4.53 -15.40 -9.97
CA VAL A 92 -4.98 -16.48 -9.06
C VAL A 92 -5.74 -15.87 -7.89
N VAL A 93 -6.84 -16.52 -7.49
CA VAL A 93 -7.63 -16.09 -6.32
C VAL A 93 -6.82 -16.31 -5.05
N ALA A 94 -6.79 -15.29 -4.20
CA ALA A 94 -5.96 -15.23 -2.99
C ALA A 94 -6.78 -15.08 -1.70
#